data_AF-A0A919LIK3-F1
#
_entry.id   AF-A0A919LIK3-F1
#
_cell.length_a   1.000
_cell.length_b   1.000
_cell.length_c   1.000
_cell.angle_alpha   90.00
_cell.angle_beta   90.00
_cell.angle_gamma   90.00
#
_symmetry.space_group_name_H-M   'P 1'
#
loop_
_entity.id
_entity.type
_entity.pdbx_description
1 polymer ?
#
loop_
_entity_poly.entity_id
_entity_poly.type
_entity_poly.pdbx_seq_one_letter_code
_entity_poly.pdbx_strand_id
1 'polypeptide(L)'
;MPYGVGGPARRVMRRRSGLWVAAVVGAIVPLSMAAPVGDDRIIASAQVSVAFFATILTGEAVIFALAFSASSAWPSLREIDGHIAFRAWVVVGWLGAMLLGAGLLVDDRATSTCGAVLFLAADLVGIYSFVRLFDLASAGGRKRLLTRTLGRRLAGTRGSIAEMADRIVADDVLTAYVRELDAAVASGDGNAVRDRIEELTAAPATSAGAEARGGLHLELLHRLSKAALTGRLDGTVATSCAQLLVDSLLADVEAAGHSAVPGGLSRDRAAAVAGHLGRYLAWLASTAWTMSIRQVASPGVARELVAFAVRARDSITFTLDPDPPFAVTEAALGSPIDNPLGVLVWIRQFVEFHGSAQANAFYPVFELLTGTKFGGNYWDGASILTELREALFGTAMRVETAQAELSRAAFGSLDEFDRTWTLVSVGALATLRDVNRTHPPELIRPEFTPDRKLLAAYLRTYASHRYVTTAAEAHTVLLRLLGHAESPQSLWARSSELVRACSYPVPLPVTEPRERLAAIVLAVACRLAPLFPADDARELRTFLEHLPAEMLAGVHRLASRVLPPVRVPDTTPDPVEDIVGRLEIIRLPVPAAVAP
;
A
#
# COMPACT_ATOMS: atom_id res chain seq x y z
N MET A 1 -0.70 12.49 -33.19
CA MET A 1 0.73 12.65 -33.51
C MET A 1 1.52 12.72 -32.21
N PRO A 2 2.51 11.83 -31.97
CA PRO A 2 3.28 11.81 -30.75
C PRO A 2 4.60 12.56 -30.93
N TYR A 3 4.87 13.56 -30.08
CA TYR A 3 6.22 14.07 -29.86
C TYR A 3 6.63 13.75 -28.42
N GLY A 4 7.68 12.93 -28.32
CA GLY A 4 8.25 12.47 -27.07
C GLY A 4 8.89 13.61 -26.30
N VAL A 5 8.40 13.84 -25.08
CA VAL A 5 9.10 14.63 -24.07
C VAL A 5 9.95 13.66 -23.25
N GLY A 6 11.11 13.30 -23.80
CA GLY A 6 12.17 12.65 -23.03
C GLY A 6 12.69 13.64 -21.98
N GLY A 7 12.28 13.42 -20.73
CA GLY A 7 12.53 14.35 -19.62
C GLY A 7 14.02 14.70 -19.41
N PRO A 8 14.33 15.96 -19.01
CA PRO A 8 15.68 16.51 -18.89
C PRO A 8 16.59 15.77 -17.89
N ALA A 9 16.02 14.98 -16.97
CA ALA A 9 16.77 14.21 -15.97
C ALA A 9 17.66 13.10 -16.59
N ARG A 10 17.26 12.48 -17.72
CA ARG A 10 18.09 11.50 -18.44
C ARG A 10 19.35 12.13 -19.04
N ARG A 11 19.35 13.44 -19.33
CA ARG A 11 20.53 14.15 -19.85
C ARG A 11 21.52 14.49 -18.74
N VAL A 12 21.09 14.74 -17.51
CA VAL A 12 21.97 15.27 -16.44
C VAL A 12 22.92 14.21 -15.89
N MET A 13 22.50 12.95 -15.75
CA MET A 13 23.36 11.89 -15.20
C MET A 13 24.29 11.27 -16.26
N ARG A 14 23.83 11.10 -17.51
CA ARG A 14 24.70 10.82 -18.67
C ARG A 14 25.71 11.95 -18.89
N ARG A 15 25.30 13.21 -18.64
CA ARG A 15 26.20 14.35 -18.65
C ARG A 15 27.27 14.25 -17.57
N ARG A 16 27.01 13.78 -16.34
CA ARG A 16 28.05 13.77 -15.30
C ARG A 16 29.21 12.80 -15.56
N SER A 17 28.94 11.58 -16.02
CA SER A 17 30.02 10.63 -16.38
C SER A 17 30.73 11.04 -17.67
N GLY A 18 29.95 11.48 -18.67
CA GLY A 18 30.50 12.01 -19.92
C GLY A 18 31.26 13.34 -19.74
N LEU A 19 30.86 14.20 -18.82
CA LEU A 19 31.54 15.44 -18.44
C LEU A 19 32.79 15.16 -17.62
N TRP A 20 32.82 14.13 -16.78
CA TRP A 20 34.04 13.72 -16.09
C TRP A 20 35.07 13.18 -17.08
N VAL A 21 34.67 12.28 -17.98
CA VAL A 21 35.54 11.79 -19.06
C VAL A 21 35.96 12.95 -19.98
N ALA A 22 35.05 13.83 -20.38
CA ALA A 22 35.37 15.00 -21.21
C ALA A 22 36.21 16.07 -20.49
N ALA A 23 36.07 16.23 -19.17
CA ALA A 23 36.89 17.15 -18.38
C ALA A 23 38.28 16.57 -18.10
N VAL A 24 38.39 15.26 -17.87
CA VAL A 24 39.68 14.56 -17.73
C VAL A 24 40.41 14.54 -19.07
N VAL A 25 39.75 14.16 -20.16
CA VAL A 25 40.30 14.26 -21.52
C VAL A 25 40.62 15.72 -21.87
N GLY A 26 39.71 16.65 -21.56
CA GLY A 26 39.87 18.08 -21.82
C GLY A 26 40.95 18.77 -20.97
N ALA A 27 41.35 18.20 -19.83
CA ALA A 27 42.44 18.72 -19.00
C ALA A 27 43.78 18.04 -19.31
N ILE A 28 43.78 16.74 -19.64
CA ILE A 28 45.01 15.98 -19.91
C ILE A 28 45.53 16.24 -21.33
N VAL A 29 44.66 16.40 -22.34
CA VAL A 29 45.07 16.63 -23.73
C VAL A 29 45.84 17.97 -23.90
N PRO A 30 45.42 19.11 -23.33
CA PRO A 30 46.20 20.34 -23.41
C PRO A 30 47.52 20.29 -22.62
N LEU A 31 47.54 19.61 -21.47
CA LEU A 31 48.74 19.45 -20.64
C LEU A 31 49.81 18.60 -21.32
N SER A 32 49.38 17.57 -22.06
CA SER A 32 50.27 16.66 -22.79
C SER A 32 50.79 17.25 -24.10
N MET A 33 50.06 18.19 -24.72
CA MET A 33 50.58 18.99 -25.84
C MET A 33 51.67 19.99 -25.44
N ALA A 34 51.77 20.35 -24.16
CA ALA A 34 52.80 21.25 -23.63
C ALA A 34 54.11 20.53 -23.26
N ALA A 35 54.14 19.19 -23.25
CA ALA A 35 55.30 18.39 -22.86
C ALA A 35 55.98 17.75 -24.10
N PRO A 36 57.30 17.91 -24.31
CA PRO A 36 57.98 17.25 -25.42
C PRO A 36 58.12 15.74 -25.16
N VAL A 37 57.25 14.92 -25.76
CA VAL A 37 57.28 13.45 -25.68
C VAL A 37 57.92 12.88 -26.94
N GLY A 38 59.08 12.23 -26.83
CA GLY A 38 59.75 11.61 -28.00
C GLY A 38 58.95 10.46 -28.61
N ASP A 39 59.11 10.23 -29.91
CA ASP A 39 58.29 9.28 -30.70
C ASP A 39 58.37 7.84 -30.17
N ASP A 40 59.54 7.42 -29.68
CA ASP A 40 59.73 6.11 -29.03
C ASP A 40 58.81 5.91 -27.81
N ARG A 41 58.53 6.99 -27.05
CA ARG A 41 57.63 6.91 -25.89
C ARG A 41 56.16 6.84 -26.30
N ILE A 42 55.80 7.50 -27.40
CA ILE A 42 54.45 7.42 -27.96
C ILE A 42 54.18 6.00 -28.45
N ILE A 43 55.13 5.41 -29.19
CA ILE A 43 55.04 4.04 -29.70
C ILE A 43 55.04 3.02 -28.56
N ALA A 44 55.93 3.15 -27.57
CA ALA A 44 55.97 2.26 -26.42
C ALA A 44 54.68 2.32 -25.59
N SER A 45 54.16 3.54 -25.32
CA SER A 45 52.89 3.72 -24.63
C SER A 45 51.72 3.13 -25.42
N ALA A 46 51.71 3.31 -26.73
CA ALA A 46 50.70 2.74 -27.62
C ALA A 46 50.69 1.21 -27.56
N GLN A 47 51.84 0.57 -27.64
CA GLN A 47 51.96 -0.89 -27.59
C GLN A 47 51.44 -1.46 -26.26
N VAL A 48 51.81 -0.83 -25.15
CA VAL A 48 51.33 -1.22 -23.81
C VAL A 48 49.81 -1.04 -23.72
N SER A 49 49.29 0.12 -24.12
CA SER A 49 47.84 0.37 -24.08
C SER A 49 47.04 -0.55 -24.99
N VAL A 50 47.55 -0.89 -26.20
CA VAL A 50 46.85 -1.82 -27.10
C VAL A 50 46.78 -3.21 -26.46
N ALA A 51 47.90 -3.69 -25.93
CA ALA A 51 47.95 -4.99 -25.28
C ALA A 51 47.04 -5.03 -24.04
N PHE A 52 47.04 -3.97 -23.25
CA PHE A 52 46.22 -3.87 -22.04
C PHE A 52 44.73 -3.78 -22.35
N PHE A 53 44.34 -2.91 -23.30
CA PHE A 53 42.96 -2.81 -23.79
C PHE A 53 42.44 -4.15 -24.32
N ALA A 54 43.22 -4.85 -25.15
CA ALA A 54 42.86 -6.16 -25.68
C ALA A 54 42.70 -7.22 -24.56
N THR A 55 43.56 -7.16 -23.55
CA THR A 55 43.50 -8.05 -22.38
C THR A 55 42.22 -7.82 -21.58
N ILE A 56 41.89 -6.56 -21.28
CA ILE A 56 40.65 -6.21 -20.57
C ILE A 56 39.43 -6.63 -21.40
N LEU A 57 39.44 -6.39 -22.71
CA LEU A 57 38.32 -6.72 -23.59
C LEU A 57 38.05 -8.22 -23.61
N THR A 58 39.11 -9.02 -23.66
CA THR A 58 39.03 -10.49 -23.59
C THR A 58 38.50 -10.94 -22.23
N GLY A 59 39.03 -10.37 -21.14
CA GLY A 59 38.58 -10.68 -19.79
C GLY A 59 37.10 -10.35 -19.56
N GLU A 60 36.66 -9.19 -20.02
CA GLU A 60 35.25 -8.80 -19.95
C GLU A 60 34.36 -9.73 -20.77
N ALA A 61 34.75 -10.10 -21.99
CA ALA A 61 33.99 -11.04 -22.81
C ALA A 61 33.80 -12.40 -22.14
N VAL A 62 34.86 -12.93 -21.49
CA VAL A 62 34.79 -14.21 -20.74
C VAL A 62 33.86 -14.10 -19.55
N ILE A 63 34.03 -13.07 -18.70
CA ILE A 63 33.15 -12.86 -17.54
C ILE A 63 31.71 -12.69 -18.01
N PHE A 64 31.49 -11.95 -19.10
CA PHE A 64 30.17 -11.71 -19.64
C PHE A 64 29.49 -13.02 -20.09
N ALA A 65 30.22 -13.86 -20.82
CA ALA A 65 29.73 -15.15 -21.30
C ALA A 65 29.43 -16.15 -20.16
N LEU A 66 30.19 -16.10 -19.07
CA LEU A 66 30.02 -17.02 -17.93
C LEU A 66 28.97 -16.53 -16.92
N ALA A 67 28.84 -15.22 -16.71
CA ALA A 67 28.04 -14.66 -15.63
C ALA A 67 26.61 -14.26 -16.04
N PHE A 68 26.36 -14.03 -17.34
CA PHE A 68 25.07 -13.57 -17.84
C PHE A 68 24.51 -14.51 -18.91
N SER A 69 23.29 -14.97 -18.70
CA SER A 69 22.53 -15.62 -19.77
C SER A 69 21.91 -14.57 -20.68
N ALA A 70 22.05 -14.74 -21.99
CA ALA A 70 21.36 -13.93 -22.99
C ALA A 70 19.82 -14.02 -22.90
N SER A 71 19.30 -15.04 -22.21
CA SER A 71 17.86 -15.21 -21.97
C SER A 71 17.32 -14.43 -20.77
N SER A 72 18.17 -13.90 -19.89
CA SER A 72 17.72 -13.15 -18.71
C SER A 72 17.27 -11.76 -19.13
N ALA A 73 15.99 -11.44 -18.86
CA ALA A 73 15.43 -10.13 -19.18
C ALA A 73 15.75 -9.07 -18.10
N TRP A 74 16.24 -9.50 -16.94
CA TRP A 74 16.50 -8.68 -15.76
C TRP A 74 17.79 -9.13 -15.04
N PRO A 75 18.87 -8.33 -15.06
CA PRO A 75 18.98 -6.99 -15.65
C PRO A 75 19.13 -7.03 -17.17
N SER A 76 18.60 -6.00 -17.85
CA SER A 76 18.79 -5.87 -19.30
C SER A 76 20.24 -5.52 -19.67
N LEU A 77 20.69 -5.90 -20.88
CA LEU A 77 22.03 -5.53 -21.40
C LEU A 77 22.30 -4.02 -21.34
N ARG A 78 21.27 -3.19 -21.51
CA ARG A 78 21.37 -1.72 -21.43
C ARG A 78 21.66 -1.23 -20.02
N GLU A 79 21.15 -1.93 -19.00
CA GLU A 79 21.38 -1.59 -17.60
C GLU A 79 22.75 -2.05 -17.13
N ILE A 80 23.19 -3.22 -17.60
CA ILE A 80 24.56 -3.71 -17.40
C ILE A 80 25.56 -2.72 -18.03
N ASP A 81 25.37 -2.36 -19.31
CA ASP A 81 26.20 -1.37 -20.01
C ASP A 81 26.21 -0.02 -19.28
N GLY A 82 25.04 0.46 -18.84
CA GLY A 82 24.95 1.70 -18.07
C GLY A 82 25.66 1.65 -16.70
N HIS A 83 25.86 0.46 -16.13
CA HIS A 83 26.56 0.28 -14.86
C HIS A 83 28.08 0.17 -15.02
N ILE A 84 28.54 -0.61 -16.01
CA ILE A 84 29.96 -0.86 -16.24
C ILE A 84 30.60 0.18 -17.19
N ALA A 85 29.78 0.96 -17.90
CA ALA A 85 30.19 1.96 -18.89
C ALA A 85 30.94 1.38 -20.11
N PHE A 86 30.64 0.12 -20.47
CA PHE A 86 31.29 -0.63 -21.56
C PHE A 86 31.31 0.14 -22.88
N ARG A 87 30.16 0.66 -23.34
CA ARG A 87 30.11 1.41 -24.61
C ARG A 87 30.95 2.68 -24.57
N ALA A 88 30.99 3.38 -23.44
CA ALA A 88 31.80 4.58 -23.31
C ALA A 88 33.28 4.23 -23.39
N TRP A 89 33.70 3.16 -22.72
CA TRP A 89 35.05 2.63 -22.79
C TRP A 89 35.48 2.27 -24.22
N VAL A 90 34.67 1.46 -24.92
CA VAL A 90 34.97 1.02 -26.29
C VAL A 90 35.03 2.20 -27.26
N VAL A 91 34.14 3.19 -27.14
CA VAL A 91 34.15 4.39 -27.98
C VAL A 91 35.39 5.25 -27.73
N VAL A 92 35.78 5.46 -26.47
CA VAL A 92 36.99 6.23 -26.12
C VAL A 92 38.24 5.50 -26.61
N GLY A 93 38.32 4.18 -26.44
CA GLY A 93 39.40 3.34 -26.96
C GLY A 93 39.49 3.40 -28.49
N TRP A 94 38.36 3.27 -29.17
CA TRP A 94 38.31 3.35 -30.64
C TRP A 94 38.75 4.73 -31.15
N LEU A 95 38.29 5.82 -30.55
CA LEU A 95 38.72 7.18 -30.89
C LEU A 95 40.22 7.39 -30.62
N GLY A 96 40.72 6.89 -29.49
CA GLY A 96 42.14 6.97 -29.14
C GLY A 96 43.02 6.23 -30.14
N ALA A 97 42.63 5.00 -30.51
CA ALA A 97 43.34 4.20 -31.51
C ALA A 97 43.31 4.84 -32.91
N MET A 98 42.17 5.41 -33.32
CA MET A 98 42.04 6.08 -34.62
C MET A 98 42.92 7.34 -34.71
N LEU A 99 42.90 8.20 -33.69
CA LEU A 99 43.74 9.39 -33.64
C LEU A 99 45.22 9.03 -33.59
N LEU A 100 45.58 8.03 -32.78
CA LEU A 100 46.96 7.56 -32.69
C LEU A 100 47.45 7.03 -34.03
N GLY A 101 46.68 6.17 -34.69
CA GLY A 101 47.01 5.62 -36.01
C GLY A 101 47.10 6.69 -37.08
N ALA A 102 46.16 7.64 -37.12
CA ALA A 102 46.19 8.75 -38.07
C ALA A 102 47.41 9.66 -37.86
N GLY A 103 47.74 9.99 -36.61
CA GLY A 103 48.92 10.80 -36.27
C GLY A 103 50.23 10.12 -36.66
N LEU A 104 50.35 8.81 -36.44
CA LEU A 104 51.54 8.04 -36.85
C LEU A 104 51.67 7.89 -38.37
N LEU A 105 50.55 7.78 -39.10
CA LEU A 105 50.55 7.64 -40.56
C LEU A 105 50.91 8.95 -41.29
N VAL A 106 50.52 10.10 -40.72
CA VAL A 106 50.74 11.43 -41.31
C VAL A 106 51.96 12.14 -40.68
N ASP A 107 52.65 11.48 -39.75
CA ASP A 107 53.76 12.04 -38.97
C ASP A 107 53.38 13.34 -38.21
N ASP A 108 52.13 13.39 -37.74
CA ASP A 108 51.62 14.50 -36.93
C ASP A 108 51.68 14.14 -35.44
N ARG A 109 52.71 14.67 -34.78
CA ARG A 109 52.99 14.46 -33.35
C ARG A 109 51.87 14.96 -32.43
N ALA A 110 51.15 16.00 -32.83
CA ALA A 110 50.05 16.55 -32.05
C ALA A 110 48.89 15.55 -31.98
N THR A 111 48.53 15.01 -33.14
CA THR A 111 47.46 14.01 -33.27
C THR A 111 47.84 12.66 -32.65
N SER A 112 49.09 12.21 -32.81
CA SER A 112 49.57 10.96 -32.20
C SER A 112 49.62 11.03 -30.66
N THR A 113 50.04 12.17 -30.10
CA THR A 113 50.04 12.41 -28.64
C THR A 113 48.61 12.43 -28.08
N CYS A 114 47.69 13.12 -28.75
CA CYS A 114 46.27 13.15 -28.38
C CYS A 114 45.65 11.73 -28.39
N GLY A 115 45.94 10.95 -29.44
CA GLY A 115 45.53 9.56 -29.55
C GLY A 115 46.07 8.68 -28.43
N ALA A 116 47.37 8.73 -28.15
CA ALA A 116 48.01 7.96 -27.09
C ALA A 116 47.41 8.27 -25.70
N VAL A 117 47.18 9.55 -25.40
CA VAL A 117 46.58 9.99 -24.14
C VAL A 117 45.12 9.54 -24.02
N LEU A 118 44.33 9.67 -25.09
CA LEU A 118 42.95 9.22 -25.09
C LEU A 118 42.85 7.69 -24.92
N PHE A 119 43.83 6.96 -25.45
CA PHE A 119 43.91 5.51 -25.35
C PHE A 119 44.34 5.04 -23.95
N LEU A 120 45.30 5.72 -23.31
CA LEU A 120 45.59 5.54 -21.88
C LEU A 120 44.37 5.85 -21.00
N ALA A 121 43.61 6.89 -21.33
CA ALA A 121 42.37 7.19 -20.63
C ALA A 121 41.33 6.06 -20.84
N ALA A 122 41.29 5.46 -22.04
CA ALA A 122 40.48 4.27 -22.28
C ALA A 122 40.90 3.11 -21.36
N ASP A 123 42.19 2.85 -21.16
CA ASP A 123 42.65 1.80 -20.25
C ASP A 123 42.17 2.02 -18.81
N LEU A 124 42.20 3.25 -18.31
CA LEU A 124 41.67 3.58 -16.97
C LEU A 124 40.16 3.35 -16.86
N VAL A 125 39.41 3.73 -17.89
CA VAL A 125 37.96 3.46 -17.97
C VAL A 125 37.71 1.95 -18.10
N GLY A 126 38.57 1.22 -18.80
CA GLY A 126 38.53 -0.23 -18.94
C GLY A 126 38.73 -0.93 -17.59
N ILE A 127 39.71 -0.51 -16.79
CA ILE A 127 39.89 -1.03 -15.42
C ILE A 127 38.64 -0.79 -14.58
N TYR A 128 38.06 0.41 -14.66
CA TYR A 128 36.81 0.72 -13.96
C TYR A 128 35.66 -0.20 -14.41
N SER A 129 35.49 -0.37 -15.72
CA SER A 129 34.47 -1.25 -16.32
C SER A 129 34.66 -2.70 -15.86
N PHE A 130 35.90 -3.18 -15.88
CA PHE A 130 36.27 -4.54 -15.50
C PHE A 130 36.03 -4.82 -14.01
N VAL A 131 36.42 -3.90 -13.12
CA VAL A 131 36.14 -4.02 -11.67
C VAL A 131 34.64 -4.01 -11.40
N ARG A 132 33.88 -3.16 -12.10
CA ARG A 132 32.41 -3.11 -11.99
C ARG A 132 31.75 -4.39 -12.52
N LEU A 133 32.28 -4.96 -13.59
CA LEU A 133 31.81 -6.23 -14.14
C LEU A 133 32.07 -7.40 -13.18
N PHE A 134 33.24 -7.41 -12.53
CA PHE A 134 33.54 -8.39 -11.48
C PHE A 134 32.61 -8.25 -10.26
N ASP A 135 32.34 -7.03 -9.79
CA ASP A 135 31.35 -6.81 -8.74
C ASP A 135 29.98 -7.34 -9.18
N LEU A 136 29.58 -7.07 -10.43
CA LEU A 136 28.31 -7.52 -10.99
C LEU A 136 28.20 -9.05 -11.16
N ALA A 137 29.32 -9.73 -11.39
CA ALA A 137 29.37 -11.19 -11.44
C ALA A 137 29.10 -11.82 -10.06
N SER A 138 29.33 -11.09 -8.97
CA SER A 138 28.97 -11.53 -7.61
C SER A 138 27.46 -11.38 -7.34
N ALA A 139 26.90 -12.27 -6.51
CA ALA A 139 25.50 -12.19 -6.10
C ALA A 139 25.15 -10.85 -5.40
N GLY A 140 26.05 -10.37 -4.54
CA GLY A 140 25.87 -9.11 -3.81
C GLY A 140 25.91 -7.87 -4.71
N GLY A 141 26.85 -7.80 -5.65
CA GLY A 141 26.93 -6.69 -6.60
C GLY A 141 25.75 -6.67 -7.57
N ARG A 142 25.31 -7.85 -8.04
CA ARG A 142 24.09 -8.01 -8.82
C ARG A 142 22.86 -7.50 -8.09
N LYS A 143 22.63 -7.94 -6.84
CA LYS A 143 21.50 -7.47 -6.03
C LYS A 143 21.51 -5.95 -5.87
N ARG A 144 22.67 -5.35 -5.56
CA ARG A 144 22.83 -3.89 -5.48
C ARG A 144 22.48 -3.18 -6.79
N LEU A 145 22.86 -3.72 -7.94
CA LEU A 145 22.50 -3.14 -9.24
C LEU A 145 20.98 -3.18 -9.44
N LEU A 146 20.36 -4.34 -9.21
CA LEU A 146 18.92 -4.55 -9.42
C LEU A 146 18.09 -3.65 -8.52
N THR A 147 18.38 -3.61 -7.23
CA THR A 147 17.76 -2.70 -6.25
C THR A 147 17.89 -1.24 -6.67
N ARG A 148 19.09 -0.78 -7.08
CA ARG A 148 19.29 0.61 -7.55
C ARG A 148 18.56 0.90 -8.85
N THR A 149 18.43 -0.08 -9.72
CA THR A 149 17.78 0.07 -11.03
C THR A 149 16.27 0.15 -10.85
N LEU A 150 15.71 -0.75 -10.04
CA LEU A 150 14.31 -0.73 -9.65
C LEU A 150 13.95 0.58 -8.94
N GLY A 151 14.75 1.00 -7.94
CA GLY A 151 14.54 2.28 -7.25
C GLY A 151 14.59 3.49 -8.18
N ARG A 152 15.56 3.54 -9.11
CA ARG A 152 15.63 4.62 -10.11
C ARG A 152 14.44 4.64 -11.07
N ARG A 153 13.90 3.46 -11.42
CA ARG A 153 12.74 3.35 -12.31
C ARG A 153 11.48 3.78 -11.60
N LEU A 154 11.24 3.28 -10.40
CA LEU A 154 10.12 3.71 -9.56
C LEU A 154 10.16 5.22 -9.31
N ALA A 155 11.33 5.81 -9.06
CA ALA A 155 11.51 7.26 -8.93
C ALA A 155 11.18 8.05 -10.23
N GLY A 156 11.31 7.42 -11.39
CA GLY A 156 10.99 8.01 -12.69
C GLY A 156 9.51 7.84 -13.09
N THR A 157 8.81 6.90 -12.46
CA THR A 157 7.40 6.61 -12.71
C THR A 157 6.53 7.61 -11.95
N ARG A 158 5.95 8.58 -12.67
CA ARG A 158 5.08 9.61 -12.08
C ARG A 158 3.61 9.23 -12.12
N GLY A 159 2.91 9.58 -11.04
CA GLY A 159 1.45 9.66 -10.92
C GLY A 159 0.84 8.65 -9.95
N SER A 160 -0.49 8.55 -9.94
CA SER A 160 -1.27 7.82 -8.94
C SER A 160 -1.01 6.30 -8.87
N ILE A 161 -1.32 5.71 -7.71
CA ILE A 161 -1.28 4.26 -7.44
C ILE A 161 -2.27 3.49 -8.34
N ALA A 162 -3.42 4.10 -8.63
CA ALA A 162 -4.48 3.48 -9.43
C ALA A 162 -4.04 3.12 -10.85
N GLU A 163 -3.12 3.90 -11.43
CA GLU A 163 -2.59 3.70 -12.78
C GLU A 163 -1.36 2.77 -12.80
N MET A 164 -0.97 2.20 -11.65
CA MET A 164 0.30 1.48 -11.56
C MET A 164 0.33 0.22 -12.43
N ALA A 165 -0.78 -0.52 -12.55
CA ALA A 165 -0.85 -1.71 -13.40
C ALA A 165 -0.53 -1.38 -14.87
N ASP A 166 -1.15 -0.32 -15.42
CA ASP A 166 -0.90 0.13 -16.79
C ASP A 166 0.54 0.60 -16.98
N ARG A 167 1.13 1.22 -15.96
CA ARG A 167 2.52 1.70 -16.00
C ARG A 167 3.55 0.60 -15.88
N ILE A 168 3.27 -0.47 -15.12
CA ILE A 168 4.12 -1.67 -15.11
C ILE A 168 4.24 -2.20 -16.52
N VAL A 169 3.12 -2.30 -17.25
CA VAL A 169 3.09 -2.76 -18.64
C VAL A 169 3.81 -1.80 -19.59
N ALA A 170 3.72 -0.49 -19.34
CA ALA A 170 4.35 0.52 -20.19
C ALA A 170 5.86 0.68 -19.96
N ASP A 171 6.41 0.28 -18.80
CA ASP A 171 7.85 0.33 -18.52
C ASP A 171 8.49 -1.06 -18.70
N ASP A 172 9.35 -1.18 -19.72
CA ASP A 172 10.07 -2.42 -20.05
C ASP A 172 10.78 -3.05 -18.85
N VAL A 173 11.30 -2.23 -17.94
CA VAL A 173 12.08 -2.69 -16.79
C VAL A 173 11.18 -3.26 -15.70
N LEU A 174 10.10 -2.55 -15.38
CA LEU A 174 9.12 -3.04 -14.41
C LEU A 174 8.43 -4.31 -14.94
N THR A 175 8.12 -4.34 -16.24
CA THR A 175 7.61 -5.54 -16.91
C THR A 175 8.60 -6.70 -16.82
N ALA A 176 9.89 -6.48 -17.09
CA ALA A 176 10.90 -7.53 -17.00
C ALA A 176 11.05 -8.07 -15.56
N TYR A 177 11.08 -7.18 -14.57
CA TYR A 177 11.12 -7.55 -13.16
C TYR A 177 9.91 -8.42 -12.75
N VAL A 178 8.68 -8.00 -13.13
CA VAL A 178 7.46 -8.77 -12.83
C VAL A 178 7.45 -10.11 -13.58
N ARG A 179 7.95 -10.17 -14.82
CA ARG A 179 8.06 -11.43 -15.57
C ARG A 179 9.02 -12.43 -14.94
N GLU A 180 10.17 -11.99 -14.43
CA GLU A 180 11.08 -12.89 -13.70
C GLU A 180 10.45 -13.41 -12.42
N LEU A 181 9.70 -12.56 -11.69
CA LEU A 181 8.93 -13.01 -10.53
C LEU A 181 7.87 -14.05 -10.93
N ASP A 182 7.11 -13.79 -11.99
CA ASP A 182 6.09 -14.72 -12.49
C ASP A 182 6.74 -16.05 -12.94
N ALA A 183 7.93 -16.01 -13.54
CA ALA A 183 8.70 -17.19 -13.92
C ALA A 183 9.18 -17.99 -12.69
N ALA A 184 9.70 -17.31 -11.67
CA ALA A 184 10.10 -17.94 -10.40
C ALA A 184 8.90 -18.59 -9.68
N VAL A 185 7.74 -17.93 -9.70
CA VAL A 185 6.49 -18.50 -9.20
C VAL A 185 6.09 -19.74 -10.03
N ALA A 186 6.15 -19.66 -11.35
CA ALA A 186 5.78 -20.77 -12.23
C ALA A 186 6.71 -21.99 -12.07
N SER A 187 7.99 -21.77 -11.76
CA SER A 187 8.95 -22.84 -11.48
C SER A 187 8.90 -23.36 -10.03
N GLY A 188 8.10 -22.73 -9.16
CA GLY A 188 8.06 -23.07 -7.73
C GLY A 188 9.34 -22.72 -6.97
N ASP A 189 10.18 -21.82 -7.50
CA ASP A 189 11.44 -21.43 -6.86
C ASP A 189 11.18 -20.35 -5.80
N GLY A 190 10.91 -20.79 -4.58
CA GLY A 190 10.64 -19.89 -3.46
C GLY A 190 11.81 -18.97 -3.07
N ASN A 191 13.05 -19.38 -3.34
CA ASN A 191 14.22 -18.55 -3.07
C ASN A 191 14.34 -17.42 -4.09
N ALA A 192 14.16 -17.73 -5.38
CA ALA A 192 14.13 -16.71 -6.42
C ALA A 192 12.98 -15.70 -6.21
N VAL A 193 11.80 -16.16 -5.79
CA VAL A 193 10.68 -15.29 -5.39
C VAL A 193 11.11 -14.36 -4.26
N ARG A 194 11.68 -14.91 -3.17
CA ARG A 194 12.15 -14.10 -2.03
C ARG A 194 13.20 -13.07 -2.45
N ASP A 195 14.18 -13.46 -3.26
CA ASP A 195 15.21 -12.56 -3.76
C ASP A 195 14.61 -11.37 -4.55
N ARG A 196 13.59 -11.61 -5.39
CA ARG A 196 12.91 -10.54 -6.13
C ARG A 196 12.18 -9.58 -5.18
N ILE A 197 11.55 -10.11 -4.13
CA ILE A 197 10.84 -9.29 -3.14
C ILE A 197 11.81 -8.47 -2.32
N GLU A 198 12.92 -9.06 -1.88
CA GLU A 198 13.99 -8.34 -1.18
C GLU A 198 14.63 -7.24 -2.04
N GLU A 199 14.72 -7.43 -3.36
CA GLU A 199 15.17 -6.37 -4.27
C GLU A 199 14.26 -5.14 -4.25
N LEU A 200 12.93 -5.35 -4.17
CA LEU A 200 11.95 -4.28 -4.08
C LEU A 200 11.97 -3.62 -2.69
N THR A 201 11.92 -4.40 -1.62
CA THR A 201 11.89 -3.84 -0.26
C THR A 201 13.18 -3.10 0.07
N ALA A 202 14.34 -3.57 -0.42
CA ALA A 202 15.62 -2.86 -0.26
C ALA A 202 15.78 -1.64 -1.19
N ALA A 203 14.92 -1.44 -2.19
CA ALA A 203 15.01 -0.26 -3.04
C ALA A 203 14.74 0.98 -2.19
N PRO A 204 15.43 2.11 -2.38
CA PRO A 204 15.11 3.32 -1.63
C PRO A 204 13.77 3.90 -2.08
N ALA A 205 12.90 4.24 -1.14
CA ALA A 205 11.76 5.11 -1.41
C ALA A 205 12.29 6.52 -1.72
N THR A 206 11.78 7.12 -2.79
CA THR A 206 12.08 8.52 -3.16
C THR A 206 10.75 9.24 -3.34
N SER A 207 10.72 10.56 -3.16
CA SER A 207 9.44 11.29 -3.10
C SER A 207 8.67 11.19 -4.41
N ALA A 208 9.41 11.15 -5.52
CA ALA A 208 8.86 11.00 -6.84
C ALA A 208 8.34 9.56 -7.13
N GLY A 209 8.79 8.56 -6.37
CA GLY A 209 8.51 7.14 -6.64
C GLY A 209 7.81 6.38 -5.53
N ALA A 210 7.49 7.01 -4.40
CA ALA A 210 6.86 6.35 -3.25
C ALA A 210 5.47 5.80 -3.59
N GLU A 211 4.66 6.54 -4.36
CA GLU A 211 3.35 6.06 -4.83
C GLU A 211 3.51 4.86 -5.79
N ALA A 212 4.40 4.95 -6.77
CA ALA A 212 4.65 3.85 -7.71
C ALA A 212 5.18 2.60 -6.99
N ARG A 213 6.04 2.79 -5.99
CA ARG A 213 6.53 1.73 -5.11
C ARG A 213 5.38 1.09 -4.35
N GLY A 214 4.52 1.87 -3.68
CA GLY A 214 3.38 1.35 -2.93
C GLY A 214 2.39 0.57 -3.82
N GLY A 215 2.12 1.06 -5.03
CA GLY A 215 1.30 0.34 -6.02
C GLY A 215 1.93 -0.99 -6.45
N LEU A 216 3.25 -1.03 -6.66
CA LEU A 216 3.94 -2.28 -6.96
C LEU A 216 3.90 -3.27 -5.78
N HIS A 217 4.03 -2.79 -4.53
CA HIS A 217 3.89 -3.66 -3.35
C HIS A 217 2.51 -4.33 -3.30
N LEU A 218 1.43 -3.58 -3.54
CA LEU A 218 0.07 -4.11 -3.57
C LEU A 218 -0.14 -5.10 -4.72
N GLU A 219 0.42 -4.83 -5.90
CA GLU A 219 0.36 -5.75 -7.04
C GLU A 219 1.07 -7.08 -6.75
N LEU A 220 2.30 -7.02 -6.23
CA LEU A 220 3.06 -8.22 -5.91
C LEU A 220 2.40 -9.01 -4.77
N LEU A 221 1.87 -8.31 -3.76
CA LEU A 221 1.10 -8.92 -2.69
C LEU A 221 -0.10 -9.70 -3.25
N HIS A 222 -0.83 -9.12 -4.21
CA HIS A 222 -1.93 -9.80 -4.89
C HIS A 222 -1.48 -11.03 -5.68
N ARG A 223 -0.41 -10.90 -6.47
CA ARG A 223 0.14 -12.00 -7.28
C ARG A 223 0.59 -13.17 -6.42
N LEU A 224 1.35 -12.92 -5.35
CA LEU A 224 1.83 -13.96 -4.44
C LEU A 224 0.67 -14.68 -3.74
N SER A 225 -0.29 -13.91 -3.25
CA SER A 225 -1.50 -14.45 -2.61
C SER A 225 -2.30 -15.33 -3.56
N LYS A 226 -2.51 -14.87 -4.81
CA LYS A 226 -3.17 -15.64 -5.86
C LYS A 226 -2.40 -16.89 -6.22
N ALA A 227 -1.08 -16.81 -6.37
CA ALA A 227 -0.22 -17.95 -6.68
C ALA A 227 -0.35 -19.05 -5.61
N ALA A 228 -0.29 -18.67 -4.33
CA ALA A 228 -0.50 -19.57 -3.21
C ALA A 228 -1.88 -20.23 -3.24
N LEU A 229 -2.95 -19.45 -3.39
CA LEU A 229 -4.32 -19.97 -3.44
C LEU A 229 -4.56 -20.92 -4.63
N THR A 230 -3.84 -20.75 -5.73
CA THR A 230 -3.89 -21.63 -6.90
C THR A 230 -2.91 -22.81 -6.84
N GLY A 231 -2.17 -22.99 -5.73
CA GLY A 231 -1.21 -24.07 -5.54
C GLY A 231 0.07 -23.95 -6.37
N ARG A 232 0.35 -22.77 -6.95
CA ARG A 232 1.57 -22.52 -7.75
C ARG A 232 2.75 -22.07 -6.91
N LEU A 233 2.51 -21.60 -5.68
CA LEU A 233 3.53 -21.19 -4.74
C LEU A 233 3.22 -21.80 -3.38
N ASP A 234 4.25 -22.20 -2.64
CA ASP A 234 4.09 -22.66 -1.27
C ASP A 234 3.48 -21.55 -0.39
N GLY A 235 2.53 -21.93 0.48
CA GLY A 235 1.80 -20.99 1.33
C GLY A 235 2.70 -20.23 2.30
N THR A 236 3.69 -20.90 2.89
CA THR A 236 4.63 -20.30 3.85
C THR A 236 5.61 -19.37 3.15
N VAL A 237 6.09 -19.72 1.96
CA VAL A 237 6.91 -18.82 1.13
C VAL A 237 6.11 -17.57 0.75
N ALA A 238 4.87 -17.74 0.30
CA ALA A 238 4.01 -16.64 -0.10
C ALA A 238 3.72 -15.68 1.06
N THR A 239 3.34 -16.19 2.24
CA THR A 239 3.07 -15.34 3.41
C THR A 239 4.32 -14.65 3.93
N SER A 240 5.48 -15.33 3.93
CA SER A 240 6.75 -14.71 4.33
C SER A 240 7.14 -13.55 3.41
N CYS A 241 7.00 -13.73 2.09
CA CYS A 241 7.25 -12.68 1.11
C CYS A 241 6.22 -11.54 1.19
N ALA A 242 4.94 -11.89 1.40
CA ALA A 242 3.87 -10.93 1.62
C ALA A 242 4.11 -10.08 2.88
N GLN A 243 4.65 -10.67 3.95
CA GLN A 243 5.03 -9.95 5.16
C GLN A 243 6.13 -8.93 4.88
N LEU A 244 7.19 -9.30 4.15
CA LEU A 244 8.23 -8.34 3.75
C LEU A 244 7.67 -7.15 2.98
N LEU A 245 6.68 -7.37 2.11
CA LEU A 245 5.99 -6.30 1.38
C LEU A 245 5.17 -5.40 2.31
N VAL A 246 4.43 -5.99 3.26
CA VAL A 246 3.66 -5.24 4.25
C VAL A 246 4.58 -4.41 5.14
N ASP A 247 5.62 -5.01 5.69
CA ASP A 247 6.57 -4.35 6.59
C ASP A 247 7.26 -3.18 5.87
N SER A 248 7.69 -3.39 4.62
CA SER A 248 8.27 -2.30 3.83
C SER A 248 7.27 -1.19 3.53
N LEU A 249 6.00 -1.51 3.28
CA LEU A 249 4.98 -0.51 2.99
C LEU A 249 4.59 0.27 4.25
N LEU A 250 4.58 -0.39 5.41
CA LEU A 250 4.36 0.25 6.71
C LEU A 250 5.53 1.17 7.08
N ALA A 251 6.77 0.76 6.82
CA ALA A 251 7.92 1.65 6.99
C ALA A 251 7.82 2.92 6.11
N ASP A 252 7.31 2.79 4.87
CA ASP A 252 7.05 3.95 4.00
C ASP A 252 5.92 4.85 4.56
N VAL A 253 4.92 4.26 5.23
CA VAL A 253 3.82 4.99 5.90
C VAL A 253 4.33 5.71 7.16
N GLU A 254 5.12 5.06 8.00
CA GLU A 254 5.75 5.64 9.20
C GLU A 254 6.68 6.79 8.84
N ALA A 255 7.47 6.63 7.78
CA ALA A 255 8.37 7.68 7.29
C ALA A 255 7.61 8.94 6.83
N ALA A 256 6.36 8.83 6.37
CA ALA A 256 5.54 9.98 6.01
C ALA A 256 5.13 10.84 7.23
N GLY A 257 5.06 10.24 8.41
CA GLY A 257 4.80 10.95 9.67
C GLY A 257 5.95 11.86 10.08
N HIS A 258 7.18 11.44 9.79
CA HIS A 258 8.40 12.14 10.16
C HIS A 258 8.76 13.20 9.10
N SER A 259 8.32 14.45 9.29
CA SER A 259 8.56 15.60 8.39
C SER A 259 10.04 15.88 8.03
N ALA A 260 10.99 15.14 8.59
CA ALA A 260 12.42 15.27 8.39
C ALA A 260 12.99 14.46 7.21
N VAL A 261 12.21 13.57 6.57
CA VAL A 261 12.71 12.75 5.45
C VAL A 261 12.18 13.28 4.10
N PRO A 262 12.99 14.04 3.33
CA PRO A 262 12.61 14.44 1.98
C PRO A 262 12.61 13.20 1.08
N GLY A 263 11.42 12.65 0.78
CA GLY A 263 11.37 11.44 -0.03
C GLY A 263 10.14 10.53 0.08
N GLY A 264 9.17 10.80 0.97
CA GLY A 264 8.09 9.86 1.26
C GLY A 264 6.75 10.11 0.54
N LEU A 265 5.78 9.24 0.82
CA LEU A 265 4.35 9.52 0.60
C LEU A 265 3.95 10.79 1.37
N SER A 266 2.96 11.55 0.88
CA SER A 266 2.33 12.56 1.74
C SER A 266 1.54 11.87 2.87
N ARG A 267 1.33 12.54 4.00
CA ARG A 267 0.57 11.99 5.15
C ARG A 267 -0.80 11.45 4.75
N ASP A 268 -1.55 12.22 3.97
CA ASP A 268 -2.86 11.81 3.46
C ASP A 268 -2.77 10.56 2.56
N ARG A 269 -1.75 10.50 1.69
CA ARG A 269 -1.51 9.34 0.81
C ARG A 269 -1.10 8.11 1.62
N ALA A 270 -0.28 8.28 2.65
CA ALA A 270 0.12 7.21 3.56
C ALA A 270 -1.10 6.61 4.28
N ALA A 271 -2.01 7.45 4.78
CA ALA A 271 -3.27 7.02 5.37
C ALA A 271 -4.16 6.25 4.37
N ALA A 272 -4.23 6.74 3.13
CA ALA A 272 -4.96 6.09 2.04
C ALA A 272 -4.40 4.71 1.66
N VAL A 273 -3.07 4.59 1.60
CA VAL A 273 -2.36 3.33 1.34
C VAL A 273 -2.59 2.35 2.49
N ALA A 274 -2.45 2.77 3.74
CA ALA A 274 -2.70 1.92 4.90
C ALA A 274 -4.15 1.44 4.97
N GLY A 275 -5.11 2.33 4.69
CA GLY A 275 -6.53 1.99 4.56
C GLY A 275 -6.80 0.97 3.45
N HIS A 276 -6.22 1.18 2.27
CA HIS A 276 -6.38 0.28 1.13
C HIS A 276 -5.74 -1.10 1.40
N LEU A 277 -4.55 -1.13 1.99
CA LEU A 277 -3.87 -2.35 2.41
C LEU A 277 -4.72 -3.12 3.43
N GLY A 278 -5.21 -2.43 4.47
CA GLY A 278 -6.06 -3.05 5.49
C GLY A 278 -7.33 -3.65 4.90
N ARG A 279 -7.96 -2.95 3.95
CA ARG A 279 -9.12 -3.42 3.20
C ARG A 279 -8.81 -4.62 2.31
N TYR A 280 -7.68 -4.61 1.61
CA TYR A 280 -7.22 -5.71 0.77
C TYR A 280 -6.95 -6.97 1.61
N LEU A 281 -6.28 -6.83 2.76
CA LEU A 281 -6.00 -7.95 3.66
C LEU A 281 -7.29 -8.56 4.23
N ALA A 282 -8.27 -7.73 4.55
CA ALA A 282 -9.61 -8.18 4.97
C ALA A 282 -10.30 -9.01 3.87
N TRP A 283 -10.25 -8.52 2.63
CA TRP A 283 -10.74 -9.25 1.46
C TRP A 283 -9.96 -10.56 1.21
N LEU A 284 -8.64 -10.55 1.36
CA LEU A 284 -7.78 -11.70 1.14
C LEU A 284 -8.07 -12.82 2.13
N ALA A 285 -8.11 -12.53 3.44
CA ALA A 285 -8.43 -13.52 4.48
C ALA A 285 -9.75 -14.22 4.15
N SER A 286 -10.74 -13.42 3.80
CA SER A 286 -12.07 -13.85 3.43
C SER A 286 -12.11 -14.72 2.16
N THR A 287 -11.37 -14.31 1.14
CA THR A 287 -11.29 -15.03 -0.14
C THR A 287 -10.57 -16.35 0.04
N ALA A 288 -9.46 -16.35 0.78
CA ALA A 288 -8.69 -17.55 1.10
C ALA A 288 -9.55 -18.60 1.81
N TRP A 289 -10.30 -18.18 2.83
CA TRP A 289 -11.24 -19.04 3.54
C TRP A 289 -12.35 -19.58 2.63
N THR A 290 -12.97 -18.71 1.82
CA THR A 290 -14.02 -19.11 0.88
C THR A 290 -13.52 -20.12 -0.15
N MET A 291 -12.30 -19.92 -0.68
CA MET A 291 -11.66 -20.87 -1.59
C MET A 291 -11.35 -22.20 -0.91
N SER A 292 -11.00 -22.21 0.37
CA SER A 292 -10.84 -23.45 1.15
C SER A 292 -12.17 -24.18 1.34
N ILE A 293 -13.24 -23.49 1.72
CA ILE A 293 -14.59 -24.10 1.86
C ILE A 293 -15.06 -24.70 0.53
N ARG A 294 -14.84 -23.97 -0.58
CA ARG A 294 -15.14 -24.44 -1.94
C ARG A 294 -14.18 -25.54 -2.42
N GLN A 295 -13.19 -25.94 -1.63
CA GLN A 295 -12.16 -26.93 -1.98
C GLN A 295 -11.32 -26.54 -3.22
N VAL A 296 -11.20 -25.24 -3.51
CA VAL A 296 -10.34 -24.70 -4.57
C VAL A 296 -8.91 -24.49 -4.08
N ALA A 297 -8.75 -24.04 -2.83
CA ALA A 297 -7.45 -23.88 -2.18
C ALA A 297 -7.30 -24.91 -1.05
N SER A 298 -6.06 -25.30 -0.74
CA SER A 298 -5.82 -26.22 0.38
C SER A 298 -6.14 -25.53 1.73
N PRO A 299 -6.69 -26.26 2.72
CA PRO A 299 -6.96 -25.67 4.03
C PRO A 299 -5.72 -25.12 4.74
N GLY A 300 -4.54 -25.71 4.48
CA GLY A 300 -3.27 -25.23 5.04
C GLY A 300 -2.91 -23.85 4.53
N VAL A 301 -2.91 -23.67 3.20
CA VAL A 301 -2.60 -22.36 2.57
C VAL A 301 -3.61 -21.29 2.97
N ALA A 302 -4.89 -21.65 3.02
CA ALA A 302 -5.92 -20.70 3.43
C ALA A 302 -5.74 -20.22 4.88
N ARG A 303 -5.41 -21.12 5.81
CA ARG A 303 -5.10 -20.77 7.20
C ARG A 303 -3.89 -19.85 7.30
N GLU A 304 -2.82 -20.14 6.56
CA GLU A 304 -1.61 -19.31 6.52
C GLU A 304 -1.94 -17.87 6.05
N LEU A 305 -2.70 -17.73 4.96
CA LEU A 305 -3.08 -16.42 4.43
C LEU A 305 -4.04 -15.65 5.36
N VAL A 306 -4.96 -16.34 6.03
CA VAL A 306 -5.83 -15.74 7.05
C VAL A 306 -5.01 -15.24 8.23
N ALA A 307 -4.13 -16.08 8.77
CA ALA A 307 -3.27 -15.73 9.91
C ALA A 307 -2.34 -14.54 9.58
N PHE A 308 -1.73 -14.56 8.39
CA PHE A 308 -0.95 -13.44 7.86
C PHE A 308 -1.80 -12.16 7.77
N ALA A 309 -2.98 -12.22 7.16
CA ALA A 309 -3.83 -11.05 6.95
C ALA A 309 -4.31 -10.42 8.27
N VAL A 310 -4.64 -11.24 9.28
CA VAL A 310 -4.98 -10.74 10.62
C VAL A 310 -3.78 -10.03 11.25
N ARG A 311 -2.62 -10.70 11.30
CA ARG A 311 -1.40 -10.13 11.88
C ARG A 311 -0.99 -8.83 11.20
N ALA A 312 -1.01 -8.79 9.88
CA ALA A 312 -0.67 -7.59 9.10
C ALA A 312 -1.64 -6.43 9.36
N ARG A 313 -2.92 -6.70 9.61
CA ARG A 313 -3.89 -5.66 10.01
C ARG A 313 -3.67 -5.16 11.44
N ASP A 314 -3.24 -6.04 12.34
CA ASP A 314 -2.83 -5.63 13.68
C ASP A 314 -1.59 -4.73 13.61
N SER A 315 -0.61 -5.06 12.76
CA SER A 315 0.55 -4.19 12.49
C SER A 315 0.15 -2.83 11.91
N ILE A 316 -0.81 -2.77 10.97
CA ILE A 316 -1.34 -1.49 10.47
C ILE A 316 -1.94 -0.68 11.62
N THR A 317 -2.74 -1.31 12.49
CA THR A 317 -3.37 -0.61 13.60
C THR A 317 -2.32 -0.10 14.59
N PHE A 318 -1.33 -0.95 14.92
CA PHE A 318 -0.21 -0.59 15.79
C PHE A 318 0.58 0.60 15.24
N THR A 319 0.94 0.59 13.95
CA THR A 319 1.67 1.68 13.28
C THR A 319 0.90 3.00 13.25
N LEU A 320 -0.44 2.96 13.19
CA LEU A 320 -1.27 4.15 13.09
C LEU A 320 -1.79 4.66 14.43
N ASP A 321 -1.62 3.87 15.50
CA ASP A 321 -2.02 4.24 16.85
C ASP A 321 -1.01 5.23 17.44
N PRO A 322 -1.44 6.41 17.92
CA PRO A 322 -0.55 7.35 18.60
C PRO A 322 0.12 6.79 19.86
N ASP A 323 -0.54 5.85 20.55
CA ASP A 323 -0.01 5.24 21.77
C ASP A 323 -0.40 3.76 21.83
N PRO A 324 0.25 2.92 20.99
CA PRO A 324 -0.16 1.55 20.79
C PRO A 324 0.03 0.72 22.07
N PRO A 325 -0.89 -0.22 22.34
CA PRO A 325 -0.73 -1.13 23.46
C PRO A 325 0.57 -1.92 23.31
N PHE A 326 1.32 -2.07 24.40
CA PHE A 326 2.60 -2.77 24.45
C PHE A 326 3.76 -2.07 23.72
N ALA A 327 3.67 -0.77 23.43
CA ALA A 327 4.82 0.02 23.00
C ALA A 327 5.96 -0.07 24.04
N VAL A 328 7.09 -0.64 23.64
CA VAL A 328 8.28 -0.81 24.50
C VAL A 328 9.36 0.25 24.29
N THR A 329 9.24 1.04 23.22
CA THR A 329 10.22 2.06 22.83
C THR A 329 9.52 3.37 22.49
N GLU A 330 10.15 4.50 22.81
CA GLU A 330 9.65 5.84 22.46
C GLU A 330 9.50 6.03 20.94
N ALA A 331 10.34 5.36 20.14
CA ALA A 331 10.23 5.36 18.68
C ALA A 331 8.97 4.67 18.13
N ALA A 332 8.26 3.90 18.96
CA ALA A 332 7.00 3.25 18.60
C ALA A 332 5.77 4.10 18.98
N LEU A 333 5.99 5.29 19.56
CA LEU A 333 4.93 6.24 19.89
C LEU A 333 4.72 7.25 18.76
N GLY A 334 3.52 7.80 18.71
CA GLY A 334 3.09 8.74 17.68
C GLY A 334 2.47 8.05 16.47
N SER A 335 1.81 8.84 15.62
CA SER A 335 1.14 8.34 14.43
C SER A 335 1.59 9.12 13.20
N PRO A 336 1.70 8.46 12.03
CA PRO A 336 1.91 9.15 10.77
C PRO A 336 0.68 9.91 10.27
N ILE A 337 -0.50 9.68 10.90
CA ILE A 337 -1.73 10.42 10.66
C ILE A 337 -1.82 11.55 11.68
N ASP A 338 -2.01 12.77 11.20
CA ASP A 338 -2.04 13.97 12.04
C ASP A 338 -3.27 14.85 11.80
N ASN A 339 -4.18 14.42 10.91
CA ASN A 339 -5.30 15.23 10.47
C ASN A 339 -6.58 14.41 10.24
N PRO A 340 -7.76 15.04 10.30
CA PRO A 340 -9.05 14.35 10.20
C PRO A 340 -9.31 13.68 8.84
N LEU A 341 -8.73 14.20 7.74
CA LEU A 341 -8.89 13.61 6.43
C LEU A 341 -8.16 12.27 6.36
N GLY A 342 -6.92 12.20 6.86
CA GLY A 342 -6.16 10.96 6.98
C GLY A 342 -6.89 9.92 7.83
N VAL A 343 -7.42 10.32 9.00
CA VAL A 343 -8.24 9.44 9.86
C VAL A 343 -9.43 8.88 9.09
N LEU A 344 -10.22 9.74 8.43
CA LEU A 344 -11.42 9.32 7.71
C LEU A 344 -11.08 8.37 6.56
N VAL A 345 -10.05 8.68 5.77
CA VAL A 345 -9.62 7.89 4.61
C VAL A 345 -9.10 6.50 5.01
N TRP A 346 -8.39 6.43 6.14
CA TRP A 346 -7.96 5.16 6.71
C TRP A 346 -9.16 4.36 7.23
N ILE A 347 -9.93 4.91 8.18
CA ILE A 347 -10.97 4.16 8.89
C ILE A 347 -12.08 3.70 7.94
N ARG A 348 -12.50 4.52 6.97
CA ARG A 348 -13.58 4.15 6.02
C ARG A 348 -13.23 2.91 5.20
N GLN A 349 -11.96 2.69 4.89
CA GLN A 349 -11.49 1.52 4.16
C GLN A 349 -11.21 0.35 5.10
N PHE A 350 -10.65 0.63 6.29
CA PHE A 350 -10.30 -0.40 7.27
C PHE A 350 -11.52 -1.11 7.86
N VAL A 351 -12.64 -0.40 8.01
CA VAL A 351 -13.91 -1.00 8.46
C VAL A 351 -14.66 -1.75 7.36
N GLU A 352 -14.26 -1.60 6.10
CA GLU A 352 -14.85 -2.31 4.97
C GLU A 352 -14.32 -3.75 4.90
N PHE A 353 -15.20 -4.74 4.73
CA PHE A 353 -14.85 -6.17 4.65
C PHE A 353 -14.33 -6.83 5.93
N HIS A 354 -14.75 -6.41 7.13
CA HIS A 354 -14.64 -7.06 8.47
C HIS A 354 -13.38 -7.82 8.91
N GLY A 355 -13.16 -7.83 10.22
CA GLY A 355 -12.15 -8.64 10.90
C GLY A 355 -12.06 -8.29 12.39
N SER A 356 -11.27 -9.04 13.15
CA SER A 356 -11.07 -8.92 14.61
C SER A 356 -10.44 -7.60 15.08
N ALA A 357 -10.07 -6.69 14.19
CA ALA A 357 -9.35 -5.46 14.52
C ALA A 357 -10.21 -4.18 14.48
N GLN A 358 -11.48 -4.26 14.07
CA GLN A 358 -12.26 -3.05 13.75
C GLN A 358 -12.59 -2.17 14.95
N ALA A 359 -13.05 -2.75 16.07
CA ALA A 359 -13.32 -1.98 17.29
C ALA A 359 -12.02 -1.38 17.86
N ASN A 360 -10.91 -2.14 17.79
CA ASN A 360 -9.61 -1.67 18.26
C ASN A 360 -9.14 -0.44 17.46
N ALA A 361 -9.41 -0.39 16.15
CA ALA A 361 -9.08 0.78 15.32
C ALA A 361 -9.86 2.05 15.72
N PHE A 362 -10.96 1.96 16.46
CA PHE A 362 -11.67 3.16 16.93
C PHE A 362 -10.98 3.87 18.10
N TYR A 363 -10.14 3.17 18.89
CA TYR A 363 -9.34 3.79 19.96
C TYR A 363 -8.38 4.85 19.42
N PRO A 364 -7.51 4.53 18.44
CA PRO A 364 -6.64 5.54 17.86
C PRO A 364 -7.43 6.58 17.04
N VAL A 365 -8.57 6.23 16.43
CA VAL A 365 -9.45 7.23 15.81
C VAL A 365 -9.90 8.29 16.81
N PHE A 366 -10.30 7.88 18.02
CA PHE A 366 -10.69 8.83 19.06
C PHE A 366 -9.50 9.74 19.40
N GLU A 367 -8.34 9.16 19.74
CA GLU A 367 -7.15 9.92 20.13
C GLU A 367 -6.61 10.84 19.03
N LEU A 368 -6.61 10.39 17.77
CA LEU A 368 -6.20 11.20 16.63
C LEU A 368 -7.11 12.40 16.40
N LEU A 369 -8.40 12.28 16.68
CA LEU A 369 -9.37 13.35 16.44
C LEU A 369 -9.52 14.29 17.65
N THR A 370 -9.33 13.80 18.88
CA THR A 370 -9.53 14.58 20.11
C THR A 370 -8.23 14.97 20.79
N GLY A 371 -7.09 14.34 20.46
CA GLY A 371 -5.83 14.48 21.21
C GLY A 371 -5.88 13.91 22.63
N THR A 372 -6.91 13.14 22.99
CA THR A 372 -7.08 12.52 24.31
C THR A 372 -7.46 11.06 24.17
N LYS A 373 -7.13 10.24 25.17
CA LYS A 373 -7.51 8.82 25.16
C LYS A 373 -8.98 8.61 25.47
N PHE A 374 -9.57 7.64 24.80
CA PHE A 374 -10.87 7.10 25.19
C PHE A 374 -10.72 6.26 26.46
N GLY A 375 -11.40 6.66 27.54
CA GLY A 375 -11.35 5.97 28.84
C GLY A 375 -12.35 4.83 28.98
N GLY A 376 -13.30 4.71 28.04
CA GLY A 376 -14.33 3.69 28.07
C GLY A 376 -13.89 2.32 27.55
N ASN A 377 -14.78 1.35 27.72
CA ASN A 377 -14.62 0.01 27.17
C ASN A 377 -15.89 -0.40 26.44
N TYR A 378 -15.78 -0.67 25.14
CA TYR A 378 -16.93 -1.08 24.32
C TYR A 378 -17.48 -2.46 24.72
N TRP A 379 -16.68 -3.30 25.40
CA TRP A 379 -17.16 -4.53 26.02
C TRP A 379 -18.20 -4.25 27.10
N ASP A 380 -17.96 -3.21 27.89
CA ASP A 380 -18.79 -2.76 29.00
C ASP A 380 -19.94 -1.84 28.54
N GLY A 381 -20.02 -1.57 27.23
CA GLY A 381 -21.10 -0.79 26.62
C GLY A 381 -20.79 0.68 26.41
N ALA A 382 -19.57 1.13 26.72
CA ALA A 382 -19.16 2.50 26.41
C ALA A 382 -19.18 2.75 24.90
N SER A 383 -19.61 3.95 24.52
CA SER A 383 -19.82 4.33 23.12
C SER A 383 -18.73 5.26 22.65
N ILE A 384 -17.74 4.73 21.95
CA ILE A 384 -16.63 5.54 21.44
C ILE A 384 -17.09 6.66 20.50
N LEU A 385 -18.11 6.42 19.68
CA LEU A 385 -18.66 7.42 18.79
C LEU A 385 -19.50 8.48 19.52
N THR A 386 -20.23 8.12 20.58
CA THR A 386 -20.96 9.10 21.40
C THR A 386 -20.00 9.93 22.23
N GLU A 387 -18.99 9.32 22.85
CA GLU A 387 -17.95 10.09 23.55
C GLU A 387 -17.16 10.97 22.60
N LEU A 388 -16.86 10.51 21.36
CA LEU A 388 -16.21 11.33 20.35
C LEU A 388 -17.09 12.53 19.94
N ARG A 389 -18.39 12.31 19.78
CA ARG A 389 -19.37 13.36 19.52
C ARG A 389 -19.35 14.42 20.63
N GLU A 390 -19.42 13.98 21.89
CA GLU A 390 -19.43 14.87 23.06
C GLU A 390 -18.08 15.58 23.26
N ALA A 391 -16.97 14.89 23.02
CA ALA A 391 -15.63 15.48 23.08
C ALA A 391 -15.42 16.58 22.03
N LEU A 392 -15.97 16.40 20.82
CA LEU A 392 -15.81 17.38 19.75
C LEU A 392 -16.85 18.50 19.81
N PHE A 393 -18.12 18.20 20.08
CA PHE A 393 -19.23 19.14 19.92
C PHE A 393 -20.14 19.26 21.15
N GLY A 394 -19.92 18.46 22.19
CA GLY A 394 -20.66 18.56 23.45
C GLY A 394 -20.41 19.88 24.16
N THR A 395 -21.24 20.20 25.14
CA THR A 395 -21.08 21.41 25.97
C THR A 395 -20.30 21.16 27.25
N ALA A 396 -20.51 20.00 27.89
CA ALA A 396 -19.90 19.67 29.18
C ALA A 396 -18.57 18.88 29.05
N MET A 397 -18.45 18.04 28.03
CA MET A 397 -17.32 17.11 27.83
C MET A 397 -16.36 17.56 26.72
N ARG A 398 -16.51 18.81 26.22
CA ARG A 398 -15.74 19.32 25.10
C ARG A 398 -14.24 19.35 25.43
N VAL A 399 -13.45 18.77 24.54
CA VAL A 399 -11.99 18.77 24.64
C VAL A 399 -11.41 19.96 23.88
N GLU A 400 -10.46 20.67 24.49
CA GLU A 400 -9.82 21.91 23.98
C GLU A 400 -8.39 21.71 23.47
N THR A 401 -8.09 20.54 22.89
CA THR A 401 -6.79 20.29 22.25
C THR A 401 -6.74 20.89 20.84
N ALA A 402 -5.53 21.04 20.30
CA ALA A 402 -5.33 21.47 18.90
C ALA A 402 -5.96 20.48 17.91
N GLN A 403 -5.84 19.17 18.17
CA GLN A 403 -6.42 18.10 17.37
C GLN A 403 -7.95 18.20 17.35
N ALA A 404 -8.58 18.43 18.52
CA ALA A 404 -10.04 18.57 18.61
C ALA A 404 -10.55 19.79 17.83
N GLU A 405 -9.84 20.93 17.88
CA GLU A 405 -10.20 22.11 17.08
C GLU A 405 -10.02 21.88 15.56
N LEU A 406 -8.94 21.22 15.15
CA LEU A 406 -8.73 20.83 13.75
C LEU A 406 -9.85 19.88 13.25
N SER A 407 -10.23 18.90 14.08
CA SER A 407 -11.34 17.99 13.81
C SER A 407 -12.67 18.71 13.68
N ARG A 408 -13.02 19.58 14.63
CA ARG A 408 -14.23 20.41 14.56
C ARG A 408 -14.27 21.23 13.27
N ALA A 409 -13.17 21.91 12.93
CA ALA A 409 -13.09 22.71 11.71
C ALA A 409 -13.22 21.85 10.44
N ALA A 410 -12.65 20.65 10.41
CA ALA A 410 -12.71 19.76 9.27
C ALA A 410 -14.10 19.12 9.06
N PHE A 411 -14.79 18.73 10.14
CA PHE A 411 -16.18 18.25 10.07
C PHE A 411 -17.15 19.41 9.82
N GLY A 412 -16.84 20.61 10.30
CA GLY A 412 -17.59 21.84 10.08
C GLY A 412 -18.87 21.95 10.93
N SER A 413 -19.67 20.89 11.03
CA SER A 413 -20.90 20.88 11.81
C SER A 413 -21.18 19.51 12.45
N LEU A 414 -22.05 19.53 13.47
CA LEU A 414 -22.52 18.34 14.15
C LEU A 414 -23.28 17.39 13.20
N ASP A 415 -24.09 17.95 12.31
CA ASP A 415 -24.84 17.19 11.31
C ASP A 415 -23.91 16.46 10.33
N GLU A 416 -22.83 17.10 9.90
CA GLU A 416 -21.85 16.48 8.99
C GLU A 416 -20.99 15.42 9.70
N PHE A 417 -20.70 15.62 11.00
CA PHE A 417 -20.10 14.59 11.85
C PHE A 417 -21.00 13.34 11.92
N ASP A 418 -22.29 13.51 12.24
CA ASP A 418 -23.26 12.41 12.33
C ASP A 418 -23.41 11.66 11.02
N ARG A 419 -23.51 12.41 9.94
CA ARG A 419 -23.57 11.88 8.58
C ARG A 419 -22.33 11.06 8.27
N THR A 420 -21.13 11.60 8.50
CA THR A 420 -19.86 10.93 8.22
C THR A 420 -19.75 9.60 8.95
N TRP A 421 -19.97 9.57 10.27
CA TRP A 421 -19.87 8.33 11.05
C TRP A 421 -20.99 7.34 10.76
N THR A 422 -22.15 7.83 10.31
CA THR A 422 -23.20 6.95 9.77
C THR A 422 -22.75 6.28 8.48
N LEU A 423 -22.13 7.00 7.54
CA LEU A 423 -21.59 6.41 6.30
C LEU A 423 -20.46 5.41 6.56
N VAL A 424 -19.59 5.68 7.55
CA VAL A 424 -18.58 4.69 8.02
C VAL A 424 -19.27 3.44 8.57
N SER A 425 -20.33 3.61 9.37
CA SER A 425 -21.12 2.48 9.92
C SER A 425 -21.81 1.67 8.82
N VAL A 426 -22.25 2.31 7.73
CA VAL A 426 -22.84 1.63 6.56
C VAL A 426 -21.81 0.77 5.84
N GLY A 427 -20.59 1.30 5.66
CA GLY A 427 -19.45 0.57 5.11
C GLY A 427 -19.20 -0.73 5.88
N ALA A 428 -19.18 -0.63 7.22
CA ALA A 428 -19.14 -1.77 8.11
C ALA A 428 -20.39 -2.66 7.95
N LEU A 429 -21.58 -2.27 8.36
CA LEU A 429 -22.77 -3.14 8.40
C LEU A 429 -23.06 -3.90 7.09
N ALA A 430 -22.81 -3.30 5.92
CA ALA A 430 -23.02 -3.95 4.64
C ALA A 430 -22.16 -5.21 4.43
N THR A 431 -20.96 -5.22 4.99
CA THR A 431 -20.02 -6.33 4.85
C THR A 431 -20.11 -7.33 6.00
N LEU A 432 -20.89 -7.06 7.05
CA LEU A 432 -20.92 -7.82 8.31
C LEU A 432 -21.53 -9.20 8.08
N ARG A 433 -21.14 -10.25 8.80
CA ARG A 433 -21.56 -11.63 8.50
C ARG A 433 -21.76 -12.45 9.79
N ASP A 434 -22.77 -13.32 9.78
CA ASP A 434 -22.98 -14.36 10.79
C ASP A 434 -22.26 -15.66 10.38
N VAL A 435 -21.22 -16.04 11.11
CA VAL A 435 -20.40 -17.22 10.80
C VAL A 435 -21.14 -18.55 10.90
N ASN A 436 -22.31 -18.57 11.54
CA ASN A 436 -23.15 -19.76 11.66
C ASN A 436 -24.03 -19.99 10.42
N ARG A 437 -24.02 -19.09 9.43
CA ARG A 437 -24.86 -19.19 8.23
C ARG A 437 -24.07 -19.55 6.98
N THR A 438 -24.64 -20.44 6.17
CA THR A 438 -24.14 -20.73 4.83
C THR A 438 -24.34 -19.50 3.94
N HIS A 439 -23.25 -18.82 3.58
CA HIS A 439 -23.30 -17.72 2.62
C HIS A 439 -23.06 -18.20 1.18
N PRO A 440 -23.73 -17.59 0.18
CA PRO A 440 -23.44 -17.82 -1.21
C PRO A 440 -21.96 -17.53 -1.44
N PRO A 441 -21.27 -18.42 -2.14
CA PRO A 441 -19.82 -18.42 -2.05
C PRO A 441 -19.22 -17.29 -2.92
N GLU A 442 -20.03 -16.55 -3.71
CA GLU A 442 -19.66 -15.35 -4.48
C GLU A 442 -19.43 -14.13 -3.58
N LEU A 443 -19.76 -14.26 -2.30
CA LEU A 443 -19.69 -13.18 -1.34
C LEU A 443 -18.56 -13.42 -0.34
N ILE A 444 -17.64 -12.47 -0.30
CA ILE A 444 -16.50 -12.31 0.61
C ILE A 444 -16.98 -12.57 2.07
N ARG A 445 -16.45 -13.63 2.72
CA ARG A 445 -16.58 -14.05 4.14
C ARG A 445 -15.37 -13.69 5.03
N PRO A 446 -15.27 -12.48 5.58
CA PRO A 446 -14.33 -12.22 6.68
C PRO A 446 -14.98 -12.72 7.97
N GLU A 447 -14.31 -13.63 8.68
CA GLU A 447 -14.88 -14.25 9.87
C GLU A 447 -15.15 -13.24 10.99
N PHE A 448 -16.29 -13.44 11.62
CA PHE A 448 -16.50 -13.10 13.00
C PHE A 448 -16.27 -14.34 13.85
N THR A 449 -15.89 -14.18 15.11
CA THR A 449 -15.95 -15.30 16.04
C THR A 449 -17.37 -15.87 16.12
N PRO A 450 -17.56 -17.18 16.35
CA PRO A 450 -18.86 -17.72 16.73
C PRO A 450 -19.36 -17.15 18.08
N ASP A 451 -18.50 -16.46 18.83
CA ASP A 451 -18.88 -15.78 20.07
C ASP A 451 -19.82 -14.58 19.83
N ARG A 452 -21.08 -14.81 20.18
CA ARG A 452 -22.16 -13.81 20.16
C ARG A 452 -21.84 -12.57 20.99
N LYS A 453 -21.08 -12.67 22.09
CA LYS A 453 -20.71 -11.53 22.94
C LYS A 453 -19.76 -10.59 22.23
N LEU A 454 -18.77 -11.14 21.51
CA LEU A 454 -17.85 -10.34 20.72
C LEU A 454 -18.60 -9.67 19.58
N LEU A 455 -19.45 -10.39 18.83
CA LEU A 455 -20.30 -9.79 17.77
C LEU A 455 -21.17 -8.64 18.31
N ALA A 456 -21.79 -8.83 19.47
CA ALA A 456 -22.53 -7.78 20.17
C ALA A 456 -21.65 -6.55 20.47
N ALA A 457 -20.42 -6.76 20.95
CA ALA A 457 -19.48 -5.68 21.26
C ALA A 457 -19.10 -4.84 20.03
N TYR A 458 -18.85 -5.47 18.87
CA TYR A 458 -18.56 -4.70 17.65
C TYR A 458 -19.78 -4.02 17.07
N LEU A 459 -20.96 -4.67 17.07
CA LEU A 459 -22.18 -4.01 16.64
C LEU A 459 -22.47 -2.79 17.52
N ARG A 460 -22.23 -2.89 18.84
CA ARG A 460 -22.30 -1.75 19.77
C ARG A 460 -21.33 -0.63 19.39
N THR A 461 -20.15 -0.90 18.82
CA THR A 461 -19.24 0.18 18.37
C THR A 461 -19.92 1.13 17.38
N TYR A 462 -20.77 0.60 16.49
CA TYR A 462 -21.51 1.39 15.48
C TYR A 462 -22.91 1.81 15.94
N ALA A 463 -23.58 0.95 16.72
CA ALA A 463 -24.96 1.13 17.16
C ALA A 463 -25.10 2.01 18.40
N SER A 464 -24.04 2.19 19.18
CA SER A 464 -24.08 2.99 20.40
C SER A 464 -24.07 4.50 20.13
N HIS A 465 -23.85 4.94 18.89
CA HIS A 465 -23.92 6.34 18.48
C HIS A 465 -25.37 6.84 18.34
N ARG A 466 -26.00 7.24 19.46
CA ARG A 466 -27.45 7.51 19.57
C ARG A 466 -27.81 8.99 19.42
N TYR A 467 -27.63 9.54 18.22
CA TYR A 467 -28.07 10.90 17.92
C TYR A 467 -29.52 10.98 17.37
N VAL A 468 -30.20 9.83 17.24
CA VAL A 468 -31.64 9.75 16.92
C VAL A 468 -32.33 8.91 17.97
N THR A 469 -33.51 9.35 18.40
CA THR A 469 -34.30 8.69 19.45
C THR A 469 -35.72 8.36 19.01
N THR A 470 -36.24 9.06 18.00
CA THR A 470 -37.59 8.85 17.49
C THR A 470 -37.61 8.32 16.05
N ALA A 471 -38.70 7.66 15.66
CA ALA A 471 -38.92 7.23 14.29
C ALA A 471 -38.90 8.41 13.30
N ALA A 472 -39.45 9.58 13.68
CA ALA A 472 -39.48 10.77 12.83
C ALA A 472 -38.08 11.34 12.55
N GLU A 473 -37.22 11.40 13.57
CA GLU A 473 -35.82 11.78 13.42
C GLU A 473 -35.08 10.80 12.51
N ALA A 474 -35.27 9.50 12.72
CA ALA A 474 -34.67 8.46 11.91
C ALA A 474 -35.07 8.54 10.43
N HIS A 475 -36.34 8.80 10.12
CA HIS A 475 -36.79 9.06 8.75
C HIS A 475 -36.13 10.31 8.15
N THR A 476 -36.02 11.38 8.93
CA THR A 476 -35.36 12.62 8.48
C THR A 476 -33.88 12.36 8.16
N VAL A 477 -33.18 11.62 9.01
CA VAL A 477 -31.79 11.22 8.81
C VAL A 477 -31.65 10.33 7.57
N LEU A 478 -32.53 9.34 7.41
CA LEU A 478 -32.54 8.47 6.22
C LEU A 478 -32.71 9.30 4.93
N LEU A 479 -33.68 10.21 4.89
CA LEU A 479 -33.91 11.08 3.73
C LEU A 479 -32.71 11.98 3.45
N ARG A 480 -32.06 12.52 4.49
CA ARG A 480 -30.83 13.30 4.32
C ARG A 480 -29.69 12.44 3.76
N LEU A 481 -29.48 11.23 4.27
CA LEU A 481 -28.43 10.33 3.76
C LEU A 481 -28.65 9.95 2.29
N LEU A 482 -29.90 9.82 1.86
CA LEU A 482 -30.26 9.47 0.48
C LEU A 482 -30.30 10.67 -0.48
N GLY A 483 -30.72 11.84 0.00
CA GLY A 483 -30.98 13.02 -0.83
C GLY A 483 -29.92 14.12 -0.78
N HIS A 484 -28.90 14.01 0.09
CA HIS A 484 -27.90 15.06 0.24
C HIS A 484 -26.91 15.10 -0.93
N ALA A 485 -26.83 16.26 -1.60
CA ALA A 485 -25.79 16.54 -2.59
C ALA A 485 -24.50 16.93 -1.88
N GLU A 486 -23.45 16.13 -2.04
CA GLU A 486 -22.15 16.36 -1.41
C GLU A 486 -21.48 17.64 -1.92
N SER A 487 -21.11 18.53 -1.00
CA SER A 487 -20.17 19.60 -1.32
C SER A 487 -18.80 19.02 -1.67
N PRO A 488 -18.14 19.45 -2.76
CA PRO A 488 -16.78 19.03 -3.12
C PRO A 488 -15.75 19.31 -2.01
N GLN A 489 -16.03 20.27 -1.13
CA GLN A 489 -15.14 20.64 -0.02
C GLN A 489 -15.39 19.82 1.25
N SER A 490 -16.47 19.03 1.30
CA SER A 490 -16.77 18.18 2.46
C SER A 490 -15.65 17.17 2.71
N LEU A 491 -15.45 16.82 3.98
CA LEU A 491 -14.46 15.83 4.39
C LEU A 491 -14.70 14.49 3.68
N TRP A 492 -15.97 14.11 3.49
CA TRP A 492 -16.34 12.90 2.77
C TRP A 492 -15.93 12.96 1.29
N ALA A 493 -16.26 14.04 0.56
CA ALA A 493 -15.93 14.16 -0.86
C ALA A 493 -14.41 14.13 -1.11
N ARG A 494 -13.65 14.86 -0.29
CA ARG A 494 -12.17 14.84 -0.31
C ARG A 494 -11.62 13.45 -0.02
N SER A 495 -12.21 12.75 0.96
CA SER A 495 -11.81 11.37 1.27
C SER A 495 -12.08 10.42 0.11
N SER A 496 -13.23 10.54 -0.58
CA SER A 496 -13.56 9.71 -1.74
C SER A 496 -12.63 9.96 -2.92
N GLU A 497 -12.25 11.21 -3.18
CA GLU A 497 -11.25 11.53 -4.20
C GLU A 497 -9.91 10.89 -3.90
N LEU A 498 -9.45 10.99 -2.65
CA LEU A 498 -8.18 10.41 -2.25
C LEU A 498 -8.18 8.88 -2.31
N VAL A 499 -9.25 8.24 -1.85
CA VAL A 499 -9.44 6.78 -1.95
C VAL A 499 -9.40 6.33 -3.41
N ARG A 500 -10.11 7.02 -4.33
CA ARG A 500 -10.07 6.69 -5.76
C ARG A 500 -8.68 6.86 -6.36
N ALA A 501 -7.96 7.90 -5.98
CA ALA A 501 -6.61 8.14 -6.49
C ALA A 501 -5.58 7.15 -5.92
N CYS A 502 -5.83 6.56 -4.75
CA CYS A 502 -4.97 5.54 -4.14
C CYS A 502 -5.46 4.09 -4.34
N SER A 503 -6.62 3.87 -4.96
CA SER A 503 -7.17 2.52 -5.10
C SER A 503 -6.40 1.73 -6.15
N TYR A 504 -5.77 0.64 -5.74
CA TYR A 504 -5.16 -0.30 -6.68
C TYR A 504 -6.25 -1.23 -7.28
N PRO A 505 -6.25 -1.50 -8.60
CA PRO A 505 -7.28 -2.32 -9.26
C PRO A 505 -7.07 -3.82 -8.98
N VAL A 506 -7.24 -4.22 -7.73
CA VAL A 506 -7.56 -5.62 -7.35
C VAL A 506 -9.03 -5.91 -7.67
N PRO A 507 -9.45 -7.20 -7.74
CA PRO A 507 -10.87 -7.59 -7.89
C PRO A 507 -11.70 -7.30 -6.63
N LEU A 508 -11.56 -6.10 -6.08
CA LEU A 508 -12.19 -5.59 -4.87
C LEU A 508 -12.89 -4.26 -5.20
N PRO A 509 -14.16 -4.29 -5.65
CA PRO A 509 -14.85 -3.09 -6.07
C PRO A 509 -15.01 -2.12 -4.90
N VAL A 510 -14.67 -0.84 -5.09
CA VAL A 510 -15.01 0.25 -4.15
C VAL A 510 -16.47 0.63 -4.40
N THR A 511 -17.35 0.24 -3.49
CA THR A 511 -18.76 0.62 -3.53
C THR A 511 -18.99 1.73 -2.50
N GLU A 512 -19.46 2.89 -2.95
CA GLU A 512 -19.75 3.98 -2.03
C GLU A 512 -20.91 3.61 -1.09
N PRO A 513 -20.88 3.97 0.20
CA PRO A 513 -21.94 3.62 1.16
C PRO A 513 -23.34 4.03 0.72
N ARG A 514 -23.48 5.14 -0.03
CA ARG A 514 -24.75 5.61 -0.60
C ARG A 514 -25.44 4.61 -1.54
N GLU A 515 -24.66 3.71 -2.15
CA GLU A 515 -25.18 2.66 -3.05
C GLU A 515 -25.71 1.44 -2.24
N ARG A 516 -25.58 1.46 -0.91
CA ARG A 516 -25.90 0.34 -0.02
C ARG A 516 -27.16 0.63 0.80
N LEU A 517 -28.30 0.87 0.13
CA LEU A 517 -29.57 1.29 0.74
C LEU A 517 -29.98 0.46 1.98
N ALA A 518 -29.95 -0.87 1.88
CA ALA A 518 -30.29 -1.75 3.00
C ALA A 518 -29.38 -1.56 4.22
N ALA A 519 -28.09 -1.27 4.00
CA ALA A 519 -27.13 -1.03 5.08
C ALA A 519 -27.28 0.38 5.67
N ILE A 520 -27.69 1.38 4.88
CA ILE A 520 -28.06 2.72 5.38
C ILE A 520 -29.22 2.60 6.37
N VAL A 521 -30.29 1.93 5.97
CA VAL A 521 -31.46 1.75 6.82
C VAL A 521 -31.10 0.93 8.06
N LEU A 522 -30.31 -0.14 7.92
CA LEU A 522 -29.87 -0.92 9.08
C LEU A 522 -28.98 -0.10 10.03
N ALA A 523 -28.13 0.80 9.52
CA ALA A 523 -27.34 1.70 10.34
C ALA A 523 -28.21 2.66 11.15
N VAL A 524 -29.26 3.20 10.54
CA VAL A 524 -30.24 4.05 11.24
C VAL A 524 -31.05 3.23 12.25
N ALA A 525 -31.52 2.04 11.88
CA ALA A 525 -32.24 1.13 12.76
C ALA A 525 -31.43 0.74 14.00
N CYS A 526 -30.12 0.48 13.85
CA CYS A 526 -29.21 0.24 14.97
C CYS A 526 -29.20 1.39 15.99
N ARG A 527 -29.50 2.63 15.59
CA ARG A 527 -29.58 3.80 16.47
C ARG A 527 -30.93 3.96 17.16
N LEU A 528 -31.96 3.20 16.76
CA LEU A 528 -33.25 3.11 17.45
C LEU A 528 -33.40 1.82 18.27
N ALA A 529 -32.57 0.81 18.03
CA ALA A 529 -32.69 -0.48 18.70
C ALA A 529 -32.45 -0.41 20.22
N PRO A 530 -33.20 -1.13 21.07
CA PRO A 530 -32.99 -1.10 22.53
C PRO A 530 -31.54 -1.38 22.92
N LEU A 531 -30.92 -0.52 23.74
CA LEU A 531 -29.56 -0.73 24.25
C LEU A 531 -29.59 -1.22 25.70
N PHE A 532 -30.46 -0.64 26.51
CA PHE A 532 -30.64 -1.01 27.91
C PHE A 532 -31.82 -1.99 28.07
N PRO A 533 -31.83 -2.82 29.13
CA PRO A 533 -32.92 -3.76 29.38
C PRO A 533 -34.31 -3.10 29.54
N ALA A 534 -34.36 -1.85 29.97
CA ALA A 534 -35.60 -1.08 30.15
C ALA A 534 -36.09 -0.40 28.85
N ASP A 535 -35.27 -0.35 27.81
CA ASP A 535 -35.62 0.31 26.55
C ASP A 535 -36.64 -0.53 25.78
N ASP A 536 -37.72 0.11 25.32
CA ASP A 536 -38.66 -0.50 24.38
C ASP A 536 -38.17 -0.34 22.92
N ALA A 537 -38.69 -1.20 22.03
CA ALA A 537 -38.39 -1.15 20.60
C ALA A 537 -39.48 -0.43 19.79
N ARG A 538 -40.32 0.41 20.42
CA ARG A 538 -41.50 1.01 19.77
C ARG A 538 -41.12 1.95 18.64
N GLU A 539 -40.13 2.81 18.86
CA GLU A 539 -39.64 3.75 17.84
C GLU A 539 -38.95 3.02 16.68
N LEU A 540 -38.21 1.94 16.98
CA LEU A 540 -37.62 1.08 15.95
C LEU A 540 -38.71 0.40 15.08
N ARG A 541 -39.74 -0.18 15.68
CA ARG A 541 -40.87 -0.78 14.96
C ARG A 541 -41.56 0.24 14.07
N THR A 542 -41.91 1.38 14.65
CA THR A 542 -42.55 2.48 13.93
C THR A 542 -41.70 2.92 12.74
N PHE A 543 -40.38 3.04 12.90
CA PHE A 543 -39.47 3.35 11.80
C PHE A 543 -39.52 2.30 10.68
N LEU A 544 -39.44 1.02 11.02
CA LEU A 544 -39.41 -0.07 10.04
C LEU A 544 -40.75 -0.26 9.31
N GLU A 545 -41.89 -0.11 10.00
CA GLU A 545 -43.25 -0.24 9.45
C GLU A 545 -43.57 0.81 8.39
N HIS A 546 -42.96 2.00 8.48
CA HIS A 546 -43.16 3.10 7.53
C HIS A 546 -42.21 3.04 6.31
N LEU A 547 -41.33 2.04 6.23
CA LEU A 547 -40.46 1.85 5.07
C LEU A 547 -41.23 1.26 3.88
N PRO A 548 -40.87 1.62 2.64
CA PRO A 548 -41.38 0.92 1.46
C PRO A 548 -41.07 -0.58 1.52
N ALA A 549 -42.03 -1.41 1.10
CA ALA A 549 -41.94 -2.88 1.22
C ALA A 549 -40.65 -3.46 0.61
N GLU A 550 -40.19 -2.93 -0.53
CA GLU A 550 -38.94 -3.36 -1.18
C GLU A 550 -37.69 -3.04 -0.35
N MET A 551 -37.69 -1.86 0.29
CA MET A 551 -36.60 -1.42 1.16
C MET A 551 -36.58 -2.28 2.42
N LEU A 552 -37.73 -2.49 3.06
CA LEU A 552 -37.87 -3.39 4.21
C LEU A 552 -37.41 -4.81 3.87
N ALA A 553 -37.81 -5.35 2.71
CA ALA A 553 -37.37 -6.67 2.26
C ALA A 553 -35.84 -6.73 2.05
N GLY A 554 -35.24 -5.67 1.51
CA GLY A 554 -33.78 -5.55 1.36
C GLY A 554 -33.05 -5.53 2.70
N VAL A 555 -33.56 -4.75 3.66
CA VAL A 555 -33.01 -4.65 5.03
C VAL A 555 -33.17 -5.97 5.76
N HIS A 556 -34.33 -6.62 5.66
CA HIS A 556 -34.57 -7.94 6.24
C HIS A 556 -33.58 -8.96 5.70
N ARG A 557 -33.41 -9.06 4.36
CA ARG A 557 -32.39 -9.96 3.76
C ARG A 557 -30.98 -9.68 4.28
N LEU A 558 -30.61 -8.40 4.45
CA LEU A 558 -29.31 -8.04 5.02
C LEU A 558 -29.24 -8.44 6.49
N ALA A 559 -30.19 -8.05 7.33
CA ALA A 559 -30.24 -8.37 8.76
C ALA A 559 -30.19 -9.88 9.00
N SER A 560 -30.98 -10.67 8.28
CA SER A 560 -30.95 -12.12 8.38
C SER A 560 -29.60 -12.70 7.95
N ARG A 561 -28.86 -12.04 7.07
CA ARG A 561 -27.54 -12.50 6.67
C ARG A 561 -26.45 -12.13 7.66
N VAL A 562 -26.54 -10.96 8.28
CA VAL A 562 -25.43 -10.37 9.04
C VAL A 562 -25.58 -10.52 10.56
N LEU A 563 -26.80 -10.82 11.04
CA LEU A 563 -27.12 -10.95 12.46
C LEU A 563 -27.62 -12.37 12.79
N PRO A 564 -27.33 -12.90 13.98
CA PRO A 564 -27.73 -14.25 14.36
C PRO A 564 -29.25 -14.41 14.44
N PRO A 565 -29.78 -15.63 14.21
CA PRO A 565 -31.21 -15.90 14.32
C PRO A 565 -31.77 -15.55 15.70
N VAL A 566 -33.01 -15.04 15.70
CA VAL A 566 -33.83 -14.95 16.91
C VAL A 566 -34.18 -16.38 17.36
N ARG A 567 -34.10 -16.67 18.66
CA ARG A 567 -34.49 -17.97 19.22
C ARG A 567 -36.02 -18.04 19.36
N VAL A 568 -36.76 -18.09 18.25
CA VAL A 568 -38.24 -18.19 18.24
C VAL A 568 -38.66 -19.32 17.28
N PRO A 569 -39.74 -20.10 17.55
CA PRO A 569 -40.10 -21.29 16.79
C PRO A 569 -40.74 -21.00 15.41
N ASP A 570 -40.35 -21.80 14.40
CA ASP A 570 -40.98 -22.28 13.13
C ASP A 570 -42.10 -21.51 12.40
N THR A 571 -42.40 -20.26 12.73
CA THR A 571 -43.23 -19.38 11.89
C THR A 571 -42.34 -18.48 11.06
N THR A 572 -42.69 -18.23 9.79
CA THR A 572 -42.02 -17.18 9.00
C THR A 572 -42.23 -15.85 9.72
N PRO A 573 -41.20 -15.30 10.38
CA PRO A 573 -41.40 -14.13 11.21
C PRO A 573 -41.71 -12.94 10.31
N ASP A 574 -42.64 -12.09 10.77
CA ASP A 574 -42.84 -10.77 10.19
C ASP A 574 -41.48 -10.05 10.04
N PRO A 575 -41.15 -9.47 8.86
CA PRO A 575 -39.84 -8.86 8.63
C PRO A 575 -39.45 -7.79 9.66
N VAL A 576 -40.42 -7.03 10.18
CA VAL A 576 -40.16 -6.02 11.22
C VAL A 576 -39.75 -6.70 12.52
N GLU A 577 -40.53 -7.66 13.02
CA GLU A 577 -40.20 -8.38 14.25
C GLU A 577 -38.92 -9.22 14.15
N ASP A 578 -38.59 -9.81 12.99
CA ASP A 578 -37.30 -10.50 12.80
C ASP A 578 -36.12 -9.52 12.92
N ILE A 579 -36.21 -8.33 12.28
CA ILE A 579 -35.14 -7.32 12.39
C ILE A 579 -35.01 -6.84 13.84
N VAL A 580 -36.12 -6.52 14.50
CA VAL A 580 -36.14 -6.07 15.91
C VAL A 580 -35.53 -7.13 16.81
N GLY A 581 -35.97 -8.38 16.70
CA GLY A 581 -35.47 -9.50 17.50
C GLY A 581 -33.98 -9.78 17.26
N ARG A 582 -33.48 -9.60 16.04
CA ARG A 582 -32.04 -9.74 15.74
C ARG A 582 -31.21 -8.64 16.38
N LEU A 583 -31.72 -7.41 16.37
CA LEU A 583 -31.02 -6.25 16.93
C LEU A 583 -30.93 -6.29 18.46
N GLU A 584 -31.69 -7.16 19.15
CA GLU A 584 -31.51 -7.41 20.58
C GLU A 584 -30.10 -7.87 20.95
N ILE A 585 -29.30 -8.38 19.99
CA ILE A 585 -27.90 -8.71 20.22
C ILE A 585 -27.08 -7.53 20.76
N ILE A 586 -27.46 -6.29 20.45
CA ILE A 586 -26.71 -5.11 20.92
C ILE A 586 -27.03 -4.72 22.36
N ARG A 587 -28.06 -5.33 22.99
CA ARG A 587 -28.44 -5.01 24.36
C ARG A 587 -27.29 -5.27 25.31
N LEU A 588 -27.10 -4.34 26.24
CA LEU A 588 -26.12 -4.49 27.31
C LEU A 588 -26.55 -5.60 28.26
N PRO A 589 -25.58 -6.38 28.79
CA PRO A 589 -25.88 -7.29 29.89
C PRO A 589 -26.43 -6.49 31.08
N VAL A 590 -27.43 -7.04 31.76
CA VAL A 590 -27.90 -6.48 33.04
C VAL A 590 -26.67 -6.42 33.96
N PRO A 591 -26.32 -5.25 34.53
CA PRO A 591 -25.21 -5.18 35.46
C PRO A 591 -25.49 -6.20 36.56
N ALA A 592 -24.56 -7.14 36.77
CA ALA A 592 -24.64 -8.04 37.91
C ALA A 592 -24.77 -7.13 39.13
N ALA A 593 -25.90 -7.21 39.83
CA ALA A 593 -26.10 -6.45 41.05
C ALA A 593 -24.83 -6.68 41.89
N VAL A 594 -24.15 -5.60 42.25
CA VAL A 594 -23.12 -5.65 43.28
C VAL A 594 -23.87 -6.15 44.50
N ALA A 595 -23.75 -7.45 44.79
CA ALA A 595 -24.28 -8.02 45.99
C ALA A 595 -23.64 -7.22 47.14
N PRO A 596 -24.45 -6.65 48.05
CA PRO A 596 -23.94 -5.80 49.12
C PRO A 596 -22.89 -6.51 49.99
#